data_AF-A0A3S4X0G1-F1
#
_entry.id   AF-A0A3S4X0G1-F1
#
_cell.length_a   1.000
_cell.length_b   1.000
_cell.length_c   1.000
_cell.angle_alpha   90.00
_cell.angle_beta   90.00
_cell.angle_gamma   90.00
#
_symmetry.space_group_name_H-M   'P 1'
#
loop_
_entity.id
_entity.type
_entity.pdbx_description
1 polymer ?
#
loop_
_entity_poly.entity_id
_entity_poly.type
_entity_poly.pdbx_seq_one_letter_code
_entity_poly.pdbx_strand_id
1 'polypeptide(L)'
;MPRYRVLCMLCALFVTPSVLAANVRLQVDGLSGDLERNVRVRLSAITPEEVNAEGRFRARVDAAIRQGLRPLGYYEPTIDFTFDDNPKLSRPVLHVHVTPGEPVRIAGANITLEGGARTDEDYLRLVRTDRPTVGEILNHGQYDSFKSSLTGIALRKGYFDANMKKSQLGVAEELHKAFWDIDFDSGERYHFGKVIFKGSQIREDYLQNLVPFHQGDYYSSNDLAELNRRLSATNWFNSVVVSPDFTDAKESKILPLDALVTPRSSNIVELGGGFSTDIGPRVRGTWRKPWLNDRGHSLTTTASISAPEQQLDLTYKIPLLRSPLEQYYLLQAGFKRTDLNDTQSDSTKVVASRNWDLSSGWQRAINLSWRLDHFTQGTVTNTTMLLYPGVAINRTRSRGGLMPVWGDSQRYSIDVSDTTWGSGVDFALLQAQNVWIRTLGEKNRFVVRGQVGWIETNDFDKVPPDLRFFAGGDRSIRGYKFQGISPRGDDGKLTGASKMVTGSLEYQYNVTGRWWGRCLWIPGRRSINSQTAISRPVRALACAGSRR
;
A
#
# COMPACT_ATOMS: atom_id res chain seq x y z
N MET A 1 42.21 78.63 4.23
CA MET A 1 40.75 78.71 4.41
C MET A 1 40.07 78.01 3.23
N PRO A 2 38.98 77.22 3.38
CA PRO A 2 38.50 76.48 4.55
C PRO A 2 38.18 74.98 4.22
N ARG A 3 37.72 74.23 5.24
CA ARG A 3 37.00 72.94 5.23
C ARG A 3 37.79 71.62 5.24
N TYR A 4 38.41 71.31 6.40
CA TYR A 4 38.55 69.93 6.89
C TYR A 4 38.43 69.90 8.42
N ARG A 5 37.20 69.73 8.92
CA ARG A 5 36.89 69.40 10.33
C ARG A 5 35.58 68.61 10.41
N VAL A 6 35.48 67.46 9.73
CA VAL A 6 34.46 66.41 10.02
C VAL A 6 35.01 65.03 9.63
N LEU A 7 36.13 64.62 10.23
CA LEU A 7 36.66 63.27 10.07
C LEU A 7 37.23 62.75 11.40
N CYS A 8 36.39 62.75 12.44
CA CYS A 8 36.61 62.08 13.73
C CYS A 8 35.29 61.74 14.46
N MET A 9 34.17 61.61 13.74
CA MET A 9 32.86 61.16 14.27
C MET A 9 32.29 60.02 13.42
N LEU A 10 33.14 59.07 13.06
CA LEU A 10 32.78 57.81 12.41
C LEU A 10 33.79 56.80 12.91
N CYS A 11 33.47 56.07 14.00
CA CYS A 11 34.03 54.76 14.40
C CYS A 11 33.88 54.38 15.90
N ALA A 12 33.04 55.02 16.73
CA ALA A 12 32.87 54.55 18.12
C ALA A 12 31.44 54.63 18.68
N LEU A 13 30.43 54.46 17.83
CA LEU A 13 29.03 54.30 18.25
C LEU A 13 28.42 53.06 17.55
N PHE A 14 29.06 51.92 17.77
CA PHE A 14 28.44 50.60 17.69
C PHE A 14 28.94 49.80 18.90
N VAL A 15 28.60 50.26 20.10
CA VAL A 15 28.46 49.33 21.22
C VAL A 15 27.15 48.61 20.98
N THR A 16 27.17 47.61 20.09
CA THR A 16 26.23 46.51 20.25
C THR A 16 26.61 45.85 21.56
N PRO A 17 25.74 45.79 22.58
CA PRO A 17 25.96 44.83 23.63
C PRO A 17 25.85 43.47 22.96
N SER A 18 27.00 42.87 22.66
CA SER A 18 27.10 41.43 22.54
C SER A 18 26.72 40.91 23.92
N VAL A 19 25.43 40.68 24.11
CA VAL A 19 24.91 39.83 25.17
C VAL A 19 25.63 38.51 24.96
N LEU A 20 26.68 38.30 25.75
CA LEU A 20 27.23 36.98 26.03
C LEU A 20 26.12 36.24 26.76
N ALA A 21 25.13 35.74 26.01
CA ALA A 21 24.28 34.67 26.48
C ALA A 21 25.21 33.45 26.58
N ALA A 22 25.84 33.31 27.75
CA ALA A 22 26.45 32.07 28.15
C ALA A 22 25.30 31.07 28.28
N ASN A 23 24.95 30.40 27.17
CA ASN A 23 23.88 29.41 27.15
C ASN A 23 24.28 28.28 28.09
N VAL A 24 23.71 28.30 29.30
CA VAL A 24 23.90 27.27 30.33
C VAL A 24 23.39 25.95 29.76
N ARG A 25 24.12 24.86 29.97
CA ARG A 25 23.69 23.53 29.55
C ARG A 25 22.90 22.86 30.67
N LEU A 26 21.69 22.39 30.39
CA LEU A 26 20.89 21.59 31.33
C LEU A 26 21.26 20.11 31.20
N GLN A 27 21.60 19.46 32.32
CA GLN A 27 21.81 18.01 32.40
C GLN A 27 20.92 17.43 33.50
N VAL A 28 20.21 16.34 33.20
CA VAL A 28 19.31 15.66 34.13
C VAL A 28 19.81 14.25 34.37
N ASP A 29 20.00 13.88 35.64
CA ASP A 29 20.46 12.57 36.08
C ASP A 29 19.49 11.98 37.13
N GLY A 30 19.48 10.66 37.32
CA GLY A 30 18.62 9.97 38.31
C GLY A 30 17.32 9.38 37.76
N LEU A 31 17.05 9.53 36.47
CA LEU A 31 15.92 8.91 35.77
C LEU A 31 16.41 7.88 34.75
N SER A 32 15.60 6.85 34.49
CA SER A 32 15.86 5.86 33.44
C SER A 32 14.58 5.47 32.70
N GLY A 33 14.72 4.92 31.50
CA GLY A 33 13.60 4.38 30.71
C GLY A 33 12.56 5.44 30.34
N ASP A 34 11.28 5.14 30.59
CA ASP A 34 10.16 6.01 30.19
C ASP A 34 10.08 7.31 31.00
N LEU A 35 10.56 7.31 32.25
CA LEU A 35 10.63 8.51 33.09
C LEU A 35 11.57 9.56 32.48
N GLU A 36 12.78 9.11 32.11
CA GLU A 36 13.79 9.96 31.46
C GLU A 36 13.27 10.50 30.12
N ARG A 37 12.63 9.63 29.32
CA ARG A 37 12.07 10.01 28.02
C ARG A 37 10.99 11.08 28.17
N ASN A 38 10.01 10.89 29.08
CA ASN A 38 8.90 11.82 29.23
C ASN A 38 9.37 13.18 29.78
N VAL A 39 10.28 13.17 30.75
CA VAL A 39 10.91 14.38 31.28
C VAL A 39 11.72 15.10 30.20
N ARG A 40 12.51 14.38 29.39
CA ARG A 40 13.28 14.98 28.29
C ARG A 40 12.38 15.67 27.26
N VAL A 41 11.24 15.06 26.91
CA VAL A 41 10.27 15.67 25.98
C VAL A 41 9.73 16.99 26.57
N ARG A 42 9.35 17.00 27.86
CA ARG A 42 8.88 18.23 28.52
C ARG A 42 9.96 19.31 28.59
N LEU A 43 11.20 18.94 28.89
CA LEU A 43 12.32 19.88 28.95
C LEU A 43 12.76 20.39 27.58
N SER A 44 12.57 19.62 26.51
CA SER A 44 12.88 20.06 25.13
C SER A 44 12.00 21.22 24.64
N ALA A 45 10.87 21.48 25.31
CA ALA A 45 10.02 22.64 25.05
C ALA A 45 10.61 23.95 25.62
N ILE A 46 11.67 23.87 26.43
CA ILE A 46 12.41 25.02 26.95
C ILE A 46 13.55 25.32 25.99
N THR A 47 13.61 26.54 25.45
CA THR A 47 14.64 26.93 24.47
C THR A 47 16.02 27.07 25.13
N PRO A 48 17.12 26.70 24.45
CA PRO A 48 18.48 26.83 24.99
C PRO A 48 18.90 28.26 25.35
N GLU A 49 18.24 29.26 24.78
CA GLU A 49 18.47 30.70 25.00
C GLU A 49 17.83 31.20 26.32
N GLU A 50 16.90 30.44 26.90
CA GLU A 50 16.23 30.75 28.16
C GLU A 50 16.92 30.11 29.38
N VAL A 51 17.97 29.29 29.18
CA VAL A 51 18.65 28.59 30.27
C VAL A 51 19.55 29.56 31.02
N ASN A 52 19.07 30.06 32.15
CA ASN A 52 19.82 30.90 33.07
C ASN A 52 19.91 30.24 34.46
N ALA A 53 20.86 30.69 35.28
CA ALA A 53 21.06 30.15 36.63
C ALA A 53 20.04 30.70 37.66
N GLU A 54 19.07 31.51 37.22
CA GLU A 54 18.14 32.25 38.07
C GLU A 54 17.04 31.36 38.67
N GLY A 55 16.48 31.78 39.81
CA GLY A 55 15.45 31.03 40.52
C GLY A 55 14.16 30.79 39.72
N ARG A 56 13.78 31.71 38.82
CA ARG A 56 12.58 31.57 37.98
C ARG A 56 12.72 30.45 36.96
N PHE A 57 13.90 30.27 36.39
CA PHE A 57 14.18 29.18 35.46
C PHE A 57 14.21 27.83 36.17
N ARG A 58 14.85 27.75 37.35
CA ARG A 58 14.84 26.54 38.17
C ARG A 58 13.42 26.11 38.53
N ALA A 59 12.55 27.05 38.91
CA ALA A 59 11.14 26.76 39.19
C ALA A 59 10.39 26.22 37.95
N ARG A 60 10.69 26.74 36.76
CA ARG A 60 10.10 26.24 35.50
C ARG A 60 10.59 24.83 35.15
N VAL A 61 11.88 24.56 35.36
CA VAL A 61 12.46 23.22 35.16
C VAL A 61 11.90 22.22 36.17
N ASP A 62 11.80 22.59 37.45
CA ASP A 62 11.16 21.77 38.49
C ASP A 62 9.71 21.43 38.11
N ALA A 63 8.91 22.44 37.73
CA ALA A 63 7.54 22.24 37.28
C ALA A 63 7.45 21.32 36.06
N ALA A 64 8.34 21.47 35.08
CA ALA A 64 8.39 20.63 33.88
C ALA A 64 8.74 19.16 34.20
N ILE A 65 9.71 18.93 35.10
CA ILE A 65 10.09 17.59 35.56
C ILE A 65 8.92 16.95 36.31
N ARG A 66 8.31 17.65 37.27
CA ARG A 66 7.12 17.15 38.00
C ARG A 66 5.98 16.81 37.06
N GLN A 67 5.69 17.68 36.08
CA GLN A 67 4.67 17.41 35.06
C GLN A 67 5.01 16.23 34.14
N GLY A 68 6.30 15.93 33.92
CA GLY A 68 6.75 14.75 33.17
C GLY A 68 6.65 13.45 33.99
N LEU A 69 6.81 13.53 35.30
CA LEU A 69 6.79 12.38 36.21
C LEU A 69 5.37 11.98 36.66
N ARG A 70 4.48 12.95 36.87
CA ARG A 70 3.09 12.73 37.30
C ARG A 70 2.29 11.72 36.46
N PRO A 71 2.29 11.78 35.11
CA PRO A 71 1.56 10.82 34.28
C PRO A 71 2.04 9.36 34.44
N LEU A 72 3.25 9.17 34.98
CA LEU A 72 3.88 7.87 35.23
C LEU A 72 3.81 7.48 36.72
N GLY A 73 3.00 8.18 37.52
CA GLY A 73 2.68 7.82 38.89
C GLY A 73 3.57 8.47 39.96
N TYR A 74 4.54 9.30 39.58
CA TYR A 74 5.48 9.91 40.53
C TYR A 74 5.08 11.37 40.82
N TYR A 75 4.47 11.59 41.98
CA TYR A 75 3.89 12.89 42.38
C TYR A 75 4.77 13.70 43.30
N GLU A 76 5.60 13.03 44.09
CA GLU A 76 6.48 13.64 45.10
C GLU A 76 7.98 13.39 44.80
N PRO A 77 8.50 13.84 43.63
CA PRO A 77 9.92 13.73 43.36
C PRO A 77 10.72 14.79 44.13
N THR A 78 11.93 14.41 44.51
CA THR A 78 12.97 15.33 45.02
C THR A 78 13.86 15.75 43.86
N ILE A 79 14.04 17.06 43.70
CA ILE A 79 14.76 17.66 42.57
C ILE A 79 15.81 18.61 43.13
N ASP A 80 17.08 18.24 42.97
CA ASP A 80 18.22 19.00 43.47
C ASP A 80 18.97 19.66 42.30
N PHE A 81 19.27 20.95 42.44
CA PHE A 81 19.95 21.74 41.42
C PHE A 81 21.38 22.07 41.87
N THR A 82 22.38 21.63 41.11
CA THR A 82 23.78 22.01 41.29
C THR A 82 24.28 22.78 40.07
N PHE A 83 24.86 23.95 40.31
CA PHE A 83 25.42 24.79 39.27
C PHE A 83 26.94 24.64 39.25
N ASP A 84 27.47 24.13 38.14
CA ASP A 84 28.90 24.00 37.91
C ASP A 84 29.37 25.13 36.98
N ASP A 85 30.10 26.08 37.57
CA ASP A 85 30.71 27.23 36.90
C ASP A 85 32.22 27.00 36.63
N ASN A 86 32.63 25.75 36.45
CA ASN A 86 34.04 25.42 36.26
C ASN A 86 34.61 26.14 35.01
N PRO A 87 35.61 27.02 35.17
CA PRO A 87 36.17 27.82 34.07
C PRO A 87 36.93 26.99 33.03
N LYS A 88 37.14 25.68 33.27
CA LYS A 88 37.68 24.73 32.28
C LYS A 88 36.63 24.21 31.29
N LEU A 89 35.33 24.34 31.60
CA LEU A 89 34.24 23.95 30.71
C LEU A 89 33.92 25.08 29.73
N SER A 90 33.67 24.77 28.46
CA SER A 90 33.36 25.78 27.44
C SER A 90 32.01 26.48 27.66
N ARG A 91 31.14 25.95 28.53
CA ARG A 91 29.85 26.54 28.96
C ARG A 91 29.52 26.08 30.39
N PRO A 92 28.93 26.94 31.24
CA PRO A 92 28.43 26.55 32.55
C PRO A 92 27.32 25.49 32.43
N VAL A 93 27.23 24.57 33.40
CA VAL A 93 26.28 23.46 33.40
C VAL A 93 25.38 23.52 34.64
N LEU A 94 24.07 23.44 34.43
CA LEU A 94 23.08 23.24 35.49
C LEU A 94 22.75 21.74 35.55
N HIS A 95 23.28 21.07 36.56
CA HIS A 95 22.98 19.68 36.87
C HIS A 95 21.69 19.61 37.70
N VAL A 96 20.78 18.74 37.29
CA VAL A 96 19.53 18.47 37.98
C VAL A 96 19.48 17.00 38.33
N HIS A 97 19.65 16.70 39.61
CA HIS A 97 19.52 15.35 40.12
C HIS A 97 18.07 15.11 40.54
N VAL A 98 17.41 14.13 39.92
CA VAL A 98 16.00 13.84 40.16
C VAL A 98 15.86 12.47 40.79
N THR A 99 15.28 12.43 41.98
CA THR A 99 14.85 11.18 42.62
C THR A 99 13.33 11.06 42.48
N PRO A 100 12.79 10.08 41.73
CA PRO A 100 11.36 9.97 41.48
C PRO A 100 10.45 9.89 42.72
N GLY A 101 10.98 9.36 43.83
CA GLY A 101 10.21 9.12 45.05
C GLY A 101 9.35 7.85 44.99
N GLU A 102 8.45 7.70 45.97
CA GLU A 102 7.50 6.60 46.01
C GLU A 102 6.37 6.82 44.97
N PRO A 103 6.11 5.84 44.08
CA PRO A 103 5.06 5.99 43.09
C PRO A 103 3.68 5.77 43.71
N VAL A 104 2.71 6.55 43.25
CA VAL A 104 1.28 6.27 43.44
C VAL A 104 0.95 4.95 42.74
N ARG A 105 0.27 4.06 43.46
CA ARG A 105 -0.15 2.74 42.97
C ARG A 105 -1.67 2.64 42.85
N ILE A 106 -2.13 1.82 41.92
CA ILE A 106 -3.56 1.53 41.75
C ILE A 106 -4.06 0.75 42.96
N ALA A 107 -4.97 1.33 43.74
CA ALA A 107 -5.60 0.71 44.89
C ALA A 107 -6.95 0.07 44.54
N GLY A 108 -7.61 0.56 43.49
CA GLY A 108 -8.87 -0.01 43.00
C GLY A 108 -9.24 0.57 41.65
N ALA A 109 -9.98 -0.22 40.87
CA ALA A 109 -10.54 0.23 39.61
C ALA A 109 -11.99 -0.20 39.51
N ASN A 110 -12.91 0.74 39.74
CA ASN A 110 -14.34 0.55 39.56
C ASN A 110 -14.71 0.91 38.12
N ILE A 111 -15.22 -0.07 37.39
CA ILE A 111 -15.62 0.07 35.99
C ILE A 111 -17.01 -0.55 35.88
N THR A 112 -18.01 0.32 35.70
CA THR A 112 -19.40 -0.07 35.52
C THR A 112 -19.77 0.06 34.06
N LEU A 113 -20.32 -1.00 33.48
CA LEU A 113 -20.83 -1.03 32.11
C LEU A 113 -22.35 -1.19 32.14
N GLU A 114 -23.05 -0.26 31.49
CA GLU A 114 -24.50 -0.25 31.33
C GLU A 114 -24.91 -0.40 29.86
N GLY A 115 -26.20 -0.66 29.62
CA GLY A 115 -26.73 -0.92 28.28
C GLY A 115 -26.22 -2.25 27.69
N GLY A 116 -26.05 -2.29 26.37
CA GLY A 116 -25.56 -3.47 25.65
C GLY A 116 -24.10 -3.84 25.94
N ALA A 117 -23.27 -2.88 26.39
CA ALA A 117 -21.88 -3.13 26.76
C ALA A 117 -21.73 -4.16 27.90
N ARG A 118 -22.75 -4.33 28.74
CA ARG A 118 -22.77 -5.32 29.83
C ARG A 118 -22.65 -6.76 29.33
N THR A 119 -23.16 -7.05 28.14
CA THR A 119 -23.20 -8.40 27.55
C THR A 119 -22.34 -8.54 26.30
N ASP A 120 -21.75 -7.46 25.83
CA ASP A 120 -20.96 -7.43 24.61
C ASP A 120 -19.53 -7.94 24.86
N GLU A 121 -19.15 -9.01 24.15
CA GLU A 121 -17.86 -9.69 24.32
C GLU A 121 -16.62 -8.79 24.09
N ASP A 122 -16.71 -7.74 23.27
CA ASP A 122 -15.56 -6.85 23.04
C ASP A 122 -15.34 -5.91 24.23
N TYR A 123 -16.43 -5.43 24.85
CA TYR A 123 -16.37 -4.66 26.08
C TYR A 123 -15.91 -5.52 27.27
N LEU A 124 -16.47 -6.72 27.41
CA LEU A 124 -16.07 -7.65 28.46
C LEU A 124 -14.60 -8.06 28.33
N ARG A 125 -14.11 -8.27 27.11
CA ARG A 125 -12.69 -8.54 26.85
C ARG A 125 -11.81 -7.35 27.20
N LEU A 126 -12.20 -6.14 26.82
CA LEU A 126 -11.47 -4.92 27.18
C LEU A 126 -11.33 -4.78 28.71
N VAL A 127 -12.41 -5.00 29.47
CA VAL A 127 -12.36 -4.95 30.94
C VAL A 127 -11.50 -6.08 31.51
N ARG A 128 -11.48 -7.27 30.91
CA ARG A 128 -10.64 -8.39 31.37
C ARG A 128 -9.15 -8.18 31.09
N THR A 129 -8.80 -7.56 29.97
CA THR A 129 -7.42 -7.45 29.51
C THR A 129 -6.75 -6.13 29.92
N ASP A 130 -7.48 -5.01 29.86
CA ASP A 130 -6.90 -3.67 29.97
C ASP A 130 -7.26 -2.98 31.30
N ARG A 131 -7.97 -3.66 32.20
CA ARG A 131 -8.18 -3.17 33.57
C ARG A 131 -6.86 -3.20 34.33
N PRO A 132 -6.47 -2.11 35.01
CA PRO A 132 -5.22 -2.07 35.74
C PRO A 132 -5.23 -3.06 36.90
N THR A 133 -4.06 -3.65 37.18
CA THR A 133 -3.93 -4.57 38.32
C THR A 133 -3.74 -3.78 39.61
N VAL A 134 -4.38 -4.21 40.70
CA VAL A 134 -4.17 -3.59 42.02
C VAL A 134 -2.69 -3.75 42.42
N GLY A 135 -2.05 -2.66 42.82
CA GLY A 135 -0.64 -2.58 43.17
C GLY A 135 0.29 -2.12 42.05
N GLU A 136 -0.18 -2.07 40.80
CA GLU A 136 0.56 -1.50 39.65
C GLU A 136 0.81 0.00 39.85
N ILE A 137 1.91 0.52 39.31
CA ILE A 137 2.21 1.96 39.32
C ILE A 137 1.18 2.68 38.45
N LEU A 138 0.63 3.78 38.95
CA LEU A 138 -0.34 4.59 38.20
C LEU A 138 0.26 5.07 36.87
N ASN A 139 -0.48 4.84 35.79
CA ASN A 139 -0.17 5.41 34.48
C ASN A 139 -1.42 6.11 33.91
N HIS A 140 -1.34 7.42 33.69
CA HIS A 140 -2.46 8.21 33.14
C HIS A 140 -2.77 7.84 31.70
N GLY A 141 -1.75 7.48 30.92
CA GLY A 141 -1.91 7.03 29.54
C GLY A 141 -2.72 5.75 29.42
N GLN A 142 -2.56 4.80 30.36
CA GLN A 142 -3.40 3.60 30.42
C GLN A 142 -4.88 3.96 30.67
N TYR A 143 -5.16 4.89 31.60
CA TYR A 143 -6.52 5.36 31.90
C TYR A 143 -7.19 6.02 30.69
N ASP A 144 -6.50 6.95 30.03
CA ASP A 144 -7.04 7.64 28.86
C ASP A 144 -7.18 6.71 27.65
N SER A 145 -6.25 5.77 27.48
CA SER A 145 -6.33 4.73 26.45
C SER A 145 -7.54 3.81 26.69
N PHE A 146 -7.78 3.39 27.93
CA PHE A 146 -8.93 2.56 28.29
C PHE A 146 -10.26 3.25 27.94
N LYS A 147 -10.42 4.52 28.34
CA LYS A 147 -11.59 5.34 27.97
C LYS A 147 -11.76 5.48 26.46
N SER A 148 -10.65 5.74 25.75
CA SER A 148 -10.67 5.86 24.30
C SER A 148 -11.07 4.54 23.63
N SER A 149 -10.66 3.41 24.18
CA SER A 149 -11.07 2.07 23.72
C SER A 149 -12.58 1.84 23.92
N LEU A 150 -13.18 2.25 25.05
CA LEU A 150 -14.63 2.16 25.27
C LEU A 150 -15.41 2.92 24.20
N THR A 151 -15.06 4.19 23.96
CA THR A 151 -15.67 5.03 22.93
C THR A 151 -15.39 4.49 21.51
N GLY A 152 -14.20 3.93 21.29
CA GLY A 152 -13.81 3.32 20.02
C GLY A 152 -14.59 2.05 19.68
N ILE A 153 -14.95 1.23 20.68
CA ILE A 153 -15.86 0.09 20.47
C ILE A 153 -17.26 0.61 20.14
N ALA A 154 -17.73 1.67 20.82
CA ALA A 154 -19.05 2.24 20.60
C ALA A 154 -19.23 2.69 19.14
N LEU A 155 -18.29 3.50 18.65
CA LEU A 155 -18.29 3.99 17.27
C LEU A 155 -18.20 2.86 16.23
N ARG A 156 -17.43 1.81 16.54
CA ARG A 156 -17.20 0.68 15.60
C ARG A 156 -18.42 -0.22 15.49
N LYS A 157 -19.10 -0.49 16.60
CA LYS A 157 -20.22 -1.45 16.71
C LYS A 157 -21.61 -0.80 16.66
N GLY A 158 -21.66 0.53 16.60
CA GLY A 158 -22.89 1.30 16.42
C GLY A 158 -23.65 1.58 17.70
N TYR A 159 -22.96 1.77 18.82
CA TYR A 159 -23.54 2.26 20.06
C TYR A 159 -23.52 3.80 20.04
N PHE A 160 -24.35 4.42 19.19
CA PHE A 160 -24.29 5.87 18.96
C PHE A 160 -24.87 6.72 20.10
N ASP A 161 -25.61 6.09 21.02
CA ASP A 161 -26.12 6.74 22.23
C ASP A 161 -25.17 6.59 23.43
N ALA A 162 -23.96 6.05 23.19
CA ALA A 162 -23.00 5.80 24.25
C ALA A 162 -22.60 7.09 24.97
N ASN A 163 -22.67 7.04 26.30
CA ASN A 163 -22.36 8.14 27.18
C ASN A 163 -21.51 7.68 28.37
N MET A 164 -20.49 8.47 28.70
CA MET A 164 -19.62 8.21 29.84
C MET A 164 -20.11 9.03 31.03
N LYS A 165 -21.02 8.45 31.82
CA LYS A 165 -21.67 9.07 32.98
C LYS A 165 -20.67 9.48 34.05
N LYS A 166 -19.62 8.67 34.26
CA LYS A 166 -18.49 9.00 35.13
C LYS A 166 -17.16 8.65 34.47
N SER A 167 -16.19 9.52 34.65
CA SER A 167 -14.80 9.32 34.24
C SER A 167 -13.91 10.09 35.22
N GLN A 168 -13.65 9.49 36.38
CA GLN A 168 -12.81 10.08 37.42
C GLN A 168 -11.59 9.20 37.70
N LEU A 169 -10.42 9.85 37.76
CA LEU A 169 -9.17 9.25 38.24
C LEU A 169 -8.81 9.94 39.55
N GLY A 170 -9.18 9.32 40.66
CA GLY A 170 -8.87 9.82 42.00
C GLY A 170 -7.42 9.50 42.35
N VAL A 171 -6.64 10.51 42.73
CA VAL A 171 -5.26 10.34 43.20
C VAL A 171 -5.15 10.90 44.60
N ALA A 172 -4.89 10.02 45.57
CA ALA A 172 -4.60 10.40 46.94
C ALA A 172 -3.08 10.38 47.12
N GLU A 173 -2.45 11.55 46.93
CA GLU A 173 -0.99 11.73 46.93
C GLU A 173 -0.37 11.25 48.25
N GLU A 174 -0.90 11.70 49.40
CA GLU A 174 -0.42 11.33 50.74
C GLU A 174 -0.53 9.83 51.06
N LEU A 175 -1.44 9.12 50.40
CA LEU A 175 -1.64 7.68 50.58
C LEU A 175 -0.90 6.85 49.55
N HIS A 176 -0.24 7.48 48.56
CA HIS A 176 0.33 6.86 47.37
C HIS A 176 -0.65 5.91 46.67
N LYS A 177 -1.94 6.28 46.63
CA LYS A 177 -3.02 5.44 46.07
C LYS A 177 -3.81 6.14 44.99
N ALA A 178 -4.20 5.40 43.96
CA ALA A 178 -5.07 5.86 42.90
C ALA A 178 -6.28 4.93 42.69
N PHE A 179 -7.40 5.54 42.31
CA PHE A 179 -8.68 4.87 42.13
C PHE A 179 -9.28 5.27 40.78
N TRP A 180 -9.61 4.28 39.95
CA TRP A 180 -10.44 4.54 38.76
C TRP A 180 -11.91 4.44 39.15
N ASP A 181 -12.72 5.40 38.73
CA ASP A 181 -14.18 5.34 38.78
C ASP A 181 -14.76 5.71 37.41
N ILE A 182 -15.13 4.69 36.66
CA ILE A 182 -15.67 4.80 35.30
C ILE A 182 -17.06 4.19 35.28
N ASP A 183 -18.02 4.96 34.77
CA ASP A 183 -19.39 4.54 34.51
C ASP A 183 -19.71 4.85 33.05
N PHE A 184 -19.88 3.79 32.25
CA PHE A 184 -20.06 3.86 30.81
C PHE A 184 -21.35 3.16 30.41
N ASP A 185 -22.29 3.95 29.90
CA ASP A 185 -23.56 3.48 29.37
C ASP A 185 -23.48 3.48 27.85
N SER A 186 -23.48 2.30 27.23
CA SER A 186 -23.41 2.21 25.77
C SER A 186 -24.74 2.49 25.08
N GLY A 187 -25.86 2.45 25.81
CA GLY A 187 -27.18 2.28 25.21
C GLY A 187 -27.26 0.98 24.39
N GLU A 188 -28.08 1.00 23.34
CA GLU A 188 -28.32 -0.12 22.44
C GLU A 188 -27.54 -0.01 21.13
N ARG A 189 -27.35 -1.15 20.46
CA ARG A 189 -26.73 -1.17 19.12
C ARG A 189 -27.72 -0.75 18.07
N TYR A 190 -27.24 0.07 17.14
CA TYR A 190 -27.98 0.43 15.95
C TYR A 190 -27.86 -0.69 14.90
N HIS A 191 -28.88 -0.79 14.06
CA HIS A 191 -28.97 -1.68 12.92
C HIS A 191 -28.88 -0.88 11.62
N PHE A 192 -28.38 -1.50 10.55
CA PHE A 192 -28.36 -0.90 9.23
C PHE A 192 -29.77 -0.74 8.67
N GLY A 193 -30.06 0.46 8.18
CA GLY A 193 -31.27 0.77 7.42
C GLY A 193 -31.08 0.61 5.92
N LYS A 194 -32.00 1.21 5.16
CA LYS A 194 -31.92 1.23 3.69
C LYS A 194 -30.75 2.10 3.22
N VAL A 195 -30.05 1.65 2.20
CA VAL A 195 -29.04 2.45 1.48
C VAL A 195 -29.71 3.17 0.31
N ILE A 196 -29.59 4.49 0.28
CA ILE A 196 -30.18 5.36 -0.74
C ILE A 196 -29.04 5.95 -1.60
N PHE A 197 -29.06 5.67 -2.90
CA PHE A 197 -28.04 6.16 -3.83
C PHE A 197 -28.50 7.44 -4.51
N LYS A 198 -27.66 8.50 -4.48
CA LYS A 198 -27.94 9.79 -5.13
C LYS A 198 -26.80 10.18 -6.08
N GLY A 199 -27.16 10.66 -7.28
CA GLY A 199 -26.20 11.12 -8.28
C GLY A 199 -25.57 10.03 -9.17
N SER A 200 -26.07 8.79 -9.08
CA SER A 200 -25.57 7.68 -9.90
C SER A 200 -26.11 7.70 -11.33
N GLN A 201 -25.23 7.48 -12.30
CA GLN A 201 -25.58 7.15 -13.69
C GLN A 201 -25.79 5.64 -13.92
N ILE A 202 -25.46 4.81 -12.92
CA ILE A 202 -25.62 3.35 -12.94
C ILE A 202 -26.93 3.00 -12.24
N ARG A 203 -27.64 2.01 -12.79
CA ARG A 203 -28.89 1.49 -12.21
C ARG A 203 -28.71 1.06 -10.77
N GLU A 204 -29.73 1.34 -9.96
CA GLU A 204 -29.70 1.09 -8.52
C GLU A 204 -29.58 -0.40 -8.17
N ASP A 205 -30.16 -1.31 -8.97
CA ASP A 205 -30.09 -2.75 -8.72
C ASP A 205 -28.64 -3.29 -8.74
N TYR A 206 -27.77 -2.71 -9.55
CA TYR A 206 -26.32 -3.01 -9.51
C TYR A 206 -25.67 -2.50 -8.23
N LEU A 207 -26.06 -1.31 -7.75
CA LEU A 207 -25.48 -0.70 -6.56
C LEU A 207 -25.91 -1.41 -5.27
N GLN A 208 -27.18 -1.83 -5.21
CA GLN A 208 -27.70 -2.59 -4.07
C GLN A 208 -26.98 -3.93 -3.91
N ASN A 209 -26.60 -4.59 -5.02
CA ASN A 209 -25.79 -5.83 -4.97
C ASN A 209 -24.32 -5.62 -4.56
N LEU A 210 -23.87 -4.37 -4.38
CA LEU A 210 -22.55 -4.06 -3.81
C LEU A 210 -22.59 -3.89 -2.29
N VAL A 211 -23.77 -3.72 -1.69
CA VAL A 211 -23.94 -3.54 -0.24
C VAL A 211 -23.49 -4.81 0.49
N PRO A 212 -22.52 -4.74 1.43
CA PRO A 212 -21.97 -5.92 2.08
C PRO A 212 -22.81 -6.45 3.25
N PHE A 213 -23.92 -5.80 3.57
CA PHE A 213 -24.83 -6.10 4.68
C PHE A 213 -26.28 -6.07 4.21
N HIS A 214 -27.17 -6.64 5.01
CA HIS A 214 -28.61 -6.57 4.81
C HIS A 214 -29.22 -5.54 5.76
N GLN A 215 -30.40 -5.03 5.39
CA GLN A 215 -31.19 -4.21 6.29
C GLN A 215 -31.57 -5.00 7.54
N GLY A 216 -31.36 -4.41 8.72
CA GLY A 216 -31.57 -5.07 10.01
C GLY A 216 -30.33 -5.76 10.57
N ASP A 217 -29.23 -5.88 9.82
CA ASP A 217 -27.95 -6.33 10.38
C ASP A 217 -27.42 -5.29 11.39
N TYR A 218 -26.67 -5.71 12.41
CA TYR A 218 -26.04 -4.77 13.33
C TYR A 218 -25.05 -3.86 12.62
N TYR A 219 -25.04 -2.58 12.99
CA TYR A 219 -24.09 -1.62 12.44
C TYR A 219 -22.64 -2.03 12.73
N SER A 220 -21.78 -1.76 11.74
CA SER A 220 -20.36 -1.98 11.78
C SER A 220 -19.65 -0.94 10.92
N SER A 221 -18.71 -0.19 11.50
CA SER A 221 -17.91 0.78 10.74
C SER A 221 -17.08 0.11 9.63
N ASN A 222 -16.74 -1.18 9.79
CA ASN A 222 -15.99 -1.94 8.79
C ASN A 222 -16.85 -2.19 7.54
N ASP A 223 -18.14 -2.43 7.71
CA ASP A 223 -19.05 -2.71 6.60
C ASP A 223 -19.40 -1.43 5.83
N LEU A 224 -19.48 -0.29 6.52
CA LEU A 224 -19.57 1.02 5.88
C LEU A 224 -18.31 1.33 5.04
N ALA A 225 -17.13 1.05 5.58
CA ALA A 225 -15.87 1.21 4.87
C ALA A 225 -15.77 0.25 3.66
N GLU A 226 -16.27 -0.98 3.80
CA GLU A 226 -16.31 -1.96 2.71
C GLU A 226 -17.26 -1.54 1.60
N LEU A 227 -18.45 -1.00 1.91
CA LEU A 227 -19.35 -0.43 0.92
C LEU A 227 -18.67 0.69 0.12
N ASN A 228 -18.02 1.63 0.81
CA ASN A 228 -17.29 2.72 0.16
C ASN A 228 -16.14 2.19 -0.72
N ARG A 229 -15.39 1.20 -0.24
CA ARG A 229 -14.32 0.54 -0.99
C ARG A 229 -14.86 -0.16 -2.23
N ARG A 230 -15.98 -0.90 -2.12
CA ARG A 230 -16.61 -1.62 -3.24
C ARG A 230 -17.08 -0.67 -4.33
N LEU A 231 -17.84 0.36 -3.96
CA LEU A 231 -18.31 1.40 -4.88
C LEU A 231 -17.13 2.09 -5.59
N SER A 232 -16.07 2.44 -4.86
CA SER A 232 -14.86 3.03 -5.44
C SER A 232 -14.15 2.06 -6.39
N ALA A 233 -14.06 0.77 -6.03
CA ALA A 233 -13.37 -0.25 -6.83
C ALA A 233 -14.05 -0.55 -8.17
N THR A 234 -15.34 -0.25 -8.32
CA THR A 234 -16.03 -0.35 -9.63
C THR A 234 -15.42 0.56 -10.70
N ASN A 235 -14.79 1.67 -10.29
CA ASN A 235 -14.39 2.78 -11.16
C ASN A 235 -15.54 3.42 -11.96
N TRP A 236 -16.80 3.26 -11.55
CA TRP A 236 -17.92 3.99 -12.16
C TRP A 236 -18.02 5.44 -11.69
N PHE A 237 -17.45 5.76 -10.53
CA PHE A 237 -17.59 7.05 -9.88
C PHE A 237 -16.25 7.79 -9.76
N ASN A 238 -16.32 9.12 -9.74
CA ASN A 238 -15.18 9.99 -9.44
C ASN A 238 -15.01 10.20 -7.94
N SER A 239 -16.13 10.33 -7.22
CA SER A 239 -16.21 10.44 -5.77
C SER A 239 -17.36 9.58 -5.26
N VAL A 240 -17.13 8.97 -4.09
CA VAL A 240 -18.11 8.17 -3.34
C VAL A 240 -18.03 8.64 -1.89
N VAL A 241 -19.18 9.02 -1.34
CA VAL A 241 -19.32 9.36 0.08
C VAL A 241 -20.54 8.63 0.60
N VAL A 242 -20.34 7.79 1.62
CA VAL A 242 -21.44 7.11 2.32
C VAL A 242 -21.53 7.71 3.71
N SER A 243 -22.66 8.34 4.00
CA SER A 243 -22.91 9.01 5.28
C SER A 243 -24.15 8.41 5.96
N PRO A 244 -24.10 8.13 7.26
CA PRO A 244 -25.28 7.78 8.02
C PRO A 244 -26.21 8.96 8.22
N ASP A 245 -27.52 8.74 8.13
CA ASP A 245 -28.55 9.73 8.45
C ASP A 245 -29.12 9.48 9.85
N PHE A 246 -28.83 10.39 10.77
CA PHE A 246 -29.24 10.27 12.17
C PHE A 246 -30.58 10.94 12.50
N THR A 247 -31.25 11.56 11.52
CA THR A 247 -32.47 12.36 11.73
C THR A 247 -33.55 11.54 12.46
N ASP A 248 -33.90 10.36 11.93
CA ASP A 248 -34.95 9.48 12.48
C ASP A 248 -34.38 8.22 13.17
N ALA A 249 -33.06 8.03 13.11
CA ALA A 249 -32.41 6.79 13.57
C ALA A 249 -32.39 6.65 15.10
N LYS A 250 -32.46 7.76 15.84
CA LYS A 250 -32.33 7.75 17.31
C LYS A 250 -33.49 7.04 18.00
N GLU A 251 -34.69 7.08 17.43
CA GLU A 251 -35.87 6.42 18.01
C GLU A 251 -35.96 4.96 17.57
N SER A 252 -35.82 4.70 16.27
CA SER A 252 -35.97 3.37 15.69
C SER A 252 -34.76 2.45 15.89
N LYS A 253 -33.58 3.01 16.22
CA LYS A 253 -32.27 2.34 16.18
C LYS A 253 -31.92 1.74 14.82
N ILE A 254 -32.64 2.10 13.76
CA ILE A 254 -32.36 1.71 12.38
C ILE A 254 -31.72 2.92 11.71
N LEU A 255 -30.54 2.74 11.12
CA LEU A 255 -29.70 3.81 10.58
C LEU A 255 -29.70 3.79 9.05
N PRO A 256 -30.52 4.60 8.36
CA PRO A 256 -30.43 4.77 6.91
C PRO A 256 -29.08 5.33 6.49
N LEU A 257 -28.64 4.99 5.29
CA LEU A 257 -27.38 5.46 4.73
C LEU A 257 -27.63 6.18 3.40
N ASP A 258 -27.07 7.38 3.27
CA ASP A 258 -27.02 8.11 2.03
C ASP A 258 -25.67 7.88 1.33
N ALA A 259 -25.72 7.28 0.15
CA ALA A 259 -24.56 7.08 -0.71
C ALA A 259 -24.56 8.12 -1.84
N LEU A 260 -23.84 9.22 -1.61
CA LEU A 260 -23.65 10.30 -2.58
C LEU A 260 -22.50 9.92 -3.52
N VAL A 261 -22.82 9.79 -4.81
CA VAL A 261 -21.84 9.43 -5.84
C VAL A 261 -21.84 10.44 -6.98
N THR A 262 -20.70 10.57 -7.64
CA THR A 262 -20.54 11.41 -8.83
C THR A 262 -20.02 10.58 -9.99
N PRO A 263 -20.62 10.68 -11.21
CA PRO A 263 -20.17 9.90 -12.35
C PRO A 263 -18.69 10.14 -12.67
N ARG A 264 -17.95 9.08 -12.99
CA ARG A 264 -16.57 9.22 -13.47
C ARG A 264 -16.55 9.87 -14.85
N SER A 265 -15.47 10.57 -15.20
CA SER A 265 -15.28 11.05 -16.57
C SER A 265 -15.47 9.91 -17.58
N SER A 266 -16.30 10.15 -18.60
CA SER A 266 -16.69 9.15 -19.61
C SER A 266 -15.57 8.82 -20.60
N ASN A 267 -14.49 9.60 -20.62
CA ASN A 267 -13.31 9.40 -21.43
C ASN A 267 -12.05 9.72 -20.61
N ILE A 268 -11.14 8.75 -20.52
CA ILE A 268 -9.83 8.90 -19.88
C ILE A 268 -8.79 8.47 -20.90
N VAL A 269 -7.85 9.36 -21.22
CA VAL A 269 -6.77 9.09 -22.17
C VAL A 269 -5.45 9.11 -21.42
N GLU A 270 -4.69 8.03 -21.52
CA GLU A 270 -3.34 7.91 -20.98
C GLU A 270 -2.35 7.73 -22.11
N LEU A 271 -1.33 8.57 -22.14
CA LEU A 271 -0.23 8.50 -23.10
C LEU A 271 1.06 8.17 -22.37
N GLY A 272 1.85 7.27 -22.94
CA GLY A 272 3.16 6.87 -22.41
C GLY A 272 4.18 6.75 -23.52
N GLY A 273 5.39 7.22 -23.26
CA GLY A 273 6.54 7.10 -24.15
C GLY A 273 7.69 6.37 -23.48
N GLY A 274 8.51 5.67 -24.25
CA GLY A 274 9.74 5.07 -23.77
C GLY A 274 10.76 4.89 -24.89
N PHE A 275 12.00 4.62 -24.51
CA PHE A 275 13.08 4.33 -25.45
C PHE A 275 13.93 3.19 -24.88
N SER A 276 14.42 2.31 -25.74
CA SER A 276 15.48 1.37 -25.40
C SER A 276 16.42 1.20 -26.60
N THR A 277 17.65 0.76 -26.34
CA THR A 277 18.68 0.61 -27.37
C THR A 277 18.39 -0.54 -28.34
N ASP A 278 17.58 -1.51 -27.94
CA ASP A 278 17.23 -2.71 -28.71
C ASP A 278 15.92 -2.60 -29.51
N ILE A 279 14.94 -1.85 -29.01
CA ILE A 279 13.61 -1.69 -29.62
C ILE A 279 13.43 -0.30 -30.24
N GLY A 280 14.22 0.68 -29.79
CA GLY A 280 14.09 2.08 -30.18
C GLY A 280 12.95 2.79 -29.42
N PRO A 281 12.36 3.85 -30.01
CA PRO A 281 11.23 4.55 -29.41
C PRO A 281 9.98 3.67 -29.38
N ARG A 282 9.21 3.77 -28.30
CA ARG A 282 7.90 3.15 -28.15
C ARG A 282 6.89 4.15 -27.61
N VAL A 283 5.69 4.10 -28.15
CA VAL A 283 4.56 4.94 -27.74
C VAL A 283 3.39 4.02 -27.39
N ARG A 284 2.71 4.31 -26.28
CA ARG A 284 1.51 3.61 -25.86
C ARG A 284 0.41 4.64 -25.58
N GLY A 285 -0.73 4.48 -26.21
CA GLY A 285 -1.95 5.20 -25.90
C GLY A 285 -3.00 4.25 -25.32
N THR A 286 -3.69 4.66 -24.26
CA THR A 286 -4.82 3.93 -23.70
C THR A 286 -6.01 4.87 -23.57
N TRP A 287 -7.10 4.59 -24.28
CA TRP A 287 -8.37 5.29 -24.13
C TRP A 287 -9.34 4.39 -23.37
N ARG A 288 -9.77 4.85 -22.19
CA ARG A 288 -10.74 4.16 -21.34
C ARG A 288 -12.06 4.92 -21.31
N LYS A 289 -13.14 4.19 -21.47
CA LYS A 289 -14.51 4.60 -21.17
C LYS A 289 -14.97 3.78 -19.96
N PRO A 290 -14.82 4.29 -18.73
CA PRO A 290 -15.05 3.53 -17.49
C PRO A 290 -16.49 3.04 -17.33
N TRP A 291 -17.44 3.72 -17.98
CA TRP A 291 -18.83 3.30 -18.14
C TRP A 291 -19.32 3.72 -19.53
N LEU A 292 -20.20 2.91 -20.13
CA LEU A 292 -20.81 3.11 -21.44
C LEU A 292 -22.33 3.22 -21.38
N ASN A 293 -22.93 2.59 -20.37
CA ASN A 293 -24.36 2.52 -20.15
C ASN A 293 -24.65 2.43 -18.65
N ASP A 294 -25.93 2.44 -18.33
CA ASP A 294 -26.49 2.34 -16.98
C ASP A 294 -26.25 0.97 -16.30
N ARG A 295 -25.74 -0.04 -17.04
CA ARG A 295 -25.35 -1.37 -16.53
C ARG A 295 -23.87 -1.46 -16.15
N GLY A 296 -23.12 -0.37 -16.27
CA GLY A 296 -21.71 -0.30 -15.88
C GLY A 296 -20.74 -1.01 -16.83
N HIS A 297 -21.16 -1.26 -18.08
CA HIS A 297 -20.26 -1.80 -19.11
C HIS A 297 -19.12 -0.82 -19.37
N SER A 298 -17.92 -1.30 -19.67
CA SER A 298 -16.77 -0.44 -19.93
C SER A 298 -15.97 -0.88 -21.16
N LEU A 299 -15.30 0.07 -21.80
CA LEU A 299 -14.46 -0.18 -22.97
C LEU A 299 -13.07 0.40 -22.75
N THR A 300 -12.05 -0.39 -23.06
CA THR A 300 -10.65 0.03 -23.07
C THR A 300 -10.05 -0.25 -24.43
N THR A 301 -9.50 0.77 -25.06
CA THR A 301 -8.72 0.68 -26.30
C THR A 301 -7.27 0.98 -25.98
N THR A 302 -6.35 0.07 -26.31
CA THR A 302 -4.91 0.25 -26.12
C THR A 302 -4.22 0.14 -27.46
N ALA A 303 -3.44 1.14 -27.84
CA ALA A 303 -2.54 1.09 -28.98
C ALA A 303 -1.09 1.16 -28.48
N SER A 304 -0.25 0.24 -28.94
CA SER A 304 1.18 0.21 -28.62
C SER A 304 1.97 0.13 -29.92
N ILE A 305 2.85 1.09 -30.15
CA ILE A 305 3.60 1.23 -31.39
C ILE A 305 5.09 1.30 -31.04
N SER A 306 5.85 0.41 -31.67
CA SER A 306 7.32 0.40 -31.69
C SER A 306 7.78 -0.05 -33.08
N ALA A 307 9.06 0.11 -33.40
CA ALA A 307 9.59 -0.35 -34.68
C ALA A 307 9.34 -1.86 -34.92
N PRO A 308 9.64 -2.78 -33.97
CA PRO A 308 9.45 -4.22 -34.21
C PRO A 308 8.03 -4.73 -33.97
N GLU A 309 7.20 -4.03 -33.20
CA GLU A 309 5.85 -4.48 -32.85
C GLU A 309 4.84 -3.34 -32.88
N GLN A 310 3.71 -3.56 -33.53
CA GLN A 310 2.53 -2.68 -33.50
C GLN A 310 1.31 -3.49 -33.05
N GLN A 311 0.60 -2.99 -32.05
CA GLN A 311 -0.52 -3.69 -31.43
C GLN A 311 -1.68 -2.75 -31.16
N LEU A 312 -2.90 -3.23 -31.42
CA LEU A 312 -4.16 -2.60 -31.07
C LEU A 312 -5.04 -3.61 -30.33
N ASP A 313 -5.37 -3.32 -29.07
CA ASP A 313 -6.26 -4.13 -28.24
C ASP A 313 -7.55 -3.37 -27.89
N LEU A 314 -8.68 -4.03 -28.05
CA LEU A 314 -10.00 -3.60 -27.61
C LEU A 314 -10.47 -4.55 -26.51
N THR A 315 -10.90 -4.03 -25.37
CA THR A 315 -11.43 -4.83 -24.25
C THR A 315 -12.76 -4.25 -23.81
N TYR A 316 -13.81 -5.05 -23.91
CA TYR A 316 -15.16 -4.73 -23.45
C TYR A 316 -15.50 -5.55 -22.19
N LYS A 317 -15.85 -4.88 -21.10
CA LYS A 317 -16.19 -5.50 -19.81
C LYS A 317 -17.68 -5.41 -19.54
N ILE A 318 -18.28 -6.54 -19.14
CA ILE A 318 -19.71 -6.68 -18.82
C ILE A 318 -19.86 -7.20 -17.38
N PRO A 319 -20.13 -6.32 -16.41
CA PRO A 319 -20.45 -6.71 -15.02
C PRO A 319 -21.73 -7.54 -14.93
N LEU A 320 -21.73 -8.60 -14.12
CA LEU A 320 -22.95 -9.35 -13.82
C LEU A 320 -23.73 -8.69 -12.69
N LEU A 321 -25.06 -8.64 -12.83
CA LEU A 321 -25.94 -8.01 -11.85
C LEU A 321 -25.74 -8.57 -10.42
N ARG A 322 -25.65 -9.90 -10.25
CA ARG A 322 -25.58 -10.54 -8.92
C ARG A 322 -24.34 -10.16 -8.09
N SER A 323 -23.21 -9.88 -8.75
CA SER A 323 -21.96 -9.49 -8.07
C SER A 323 -21.13 -8.62 -9.01
N PRO A 324 -21.50 -7.34 -9.20
CA PRO A 324 -20.96 -6.53 -10.29
C PRO A 324 -19.47 -6.24 -10.20
N LEU A 325 -18.93 -6.23 -8.97
CA LEU A 325 -17.52 -6.00 -8.73
C LEU A 325 -16.70 -7.29 -8.94
N GLU A 326 -17.18 -8.39 -8.38
CA GLU A 326 -16.48 -9.68 -8.34
C GLU A 326 -16.67 -10.49 -9.64
N GLN A 327 -17.74 -10.30 -10.39
CA GLN A 327 -18.11 -11.18 -11.49
C GLN A 327 -18.42 -10.41 -12.77
N TYR A 328 -17.69 -10.72 -13.83
CA TYR A 328 -17.90 -10.08 -15.14
C TYR A 328 -17.50 -10.99 -16.30
N TYR A 329 -17.95 -10.64 -17.51
CA TYR A 329 -17.41 -11.12 -18.77
C TYR A 329 -16.42 -10.11 -19.34
N LEU A 330 -15.41 -10.59 -20.06
CA LEU A 330 -14.55 -9.78 -20.92
C LEU A 330 -14.66 -10.30 -22.35
N LEU A 331 -14.83 -9.38 -23.30
CA LEU A 331 -14.66 -9.63 -24.72
C LEU A 331 -13.46 -8.81 -25.17
N GLN A 332 -12.44 -9.49 -25.67
CA GLN A 332 -11.19 -8.87 -26.10
C GLN A 332 -10.98 -9.14 -27.58
N ALA A 333 -10.58 -8.13 -28.32
CA ALA A 333 -10.14 -8.24 -29.70
C ALA A 333 -8.77 -7.58 -29.83
N GLY A 334 -7.83 -8.24 -30.47
CA GLY A 334 -6.46 -7.75 -30.61
C GLY A 334 -5.95 -7.97 -32.02
N PHE A 335 -5.26 -6.97 -32.55
CA PHE A 335 -4.44 -7.09 -33.75
C PHE A 335 -3.00 -6.80 -33.38
N LYS A 336 -2.07 -7.66 -33.82
CA LYS A 336 -0.64 -7.49 -33.58
C LYS A 336 0.13 -7.80 -34.85
N ARG A 337 0.99 -6.86 -35.25
CA ARG A 337 2.00 -7.05 -36.29
C ARG A 337 3.38 -7.05 -35.65
N THR A 338 4.19 -8.03 -36.03
CA THR A 338 5.57 -8.21 -35.57
C THR A 338 6.50 -8.32 -36.76
N ASP A 339 7.56 -7.52 -36.76
CA ASP A 339 8.72 -7.63 -37.66
C ASP A 339 9.97 -7.50 -36.80
N LEU A 340 10.48 -8.65 -36.34
CA LEU A 340 11.53 -8.71 -35.34
C LEU A 340 12.46 -9.90 -35.57
N ASN A 341 13.76 -9.63 -35.68
CA ASN A 341 14.79 -10.65 -35.90
C ASN A 341 14.46 -11.51 -37.14
N ASP A 342 14.10 -12.79 -36.92
CA ASP A 342 13.72 -13.75 -37.96
C ASP A 342 12.20 -14.03 -37.97
N THR A 343 11.40 -13.19 -37.30
CA THR A 343 9.96 -13.35 -37.13
C THR A 343 9.21 -12.24 -37.82
N GLN A 344 8.39 -12.60 -38.81
CA GLN A 344 7.37 -11.74 -39.41
C GLN A 344 6.01 -12.35 -39.14
N SER A 345 5.08 -11.60 -38.53
CA SER A 345 3.77 -12.16 -38.17
C SER A 345 2.70 -11.08 -38.14
N ASP A 346 1.53 -11.43 -38.67
CA ASP A 346 0.28 -10.68 -38.53
C ASP A 346 -0.73 -11.57 -37.79
N SER A 347 -1.18 -11.10 -36.64
CA SER A 347 -2.01 -11.85 -35.72
C SER A 347 -3.31 -11.13 -35.42
N THR A 348 -4.43 -11.84 -35.55
CA THR A 348 -5.74 -11.40 -35.05
C THR A 348 -6.20 -12.35 -33.95
N LYS A 349 -6.61 -11.81 -32.81
CA LYS A 349 -7.05 -12.58 -31.64
C LYS A 349 -8.39 -12.08 -31.13
N VAL A 350 -9.29 -12.99 -30.81
CA VAL A 350 -10.54 -12.72 -30.09
C VAL A 350 -10.61 -13.61 -28.86
N VAL A 351 -10.93 -13.05 -27.70
CA VAL A 351 -11.05 -13.79 -26.45
C VAL A 351 -12.36 -13.46 -25.76
N ALA A 352 -13.13 -14.49 -25.44
CA ALA A 352 -14.25 -14.38 -24.53
C ALA A 352 -13.86 -15.00 -23.18
N SER A 353 -14.00 -14.23 -22.10
CA SER A 353 -13.58 -14.66 -20.77
C SER A 353 -14.69 -14.48 -19.74
N ARG A 354 -14.86 -15.46 -18.86
CA ARG A 354 -15.63 -15.33 -17.62
C ARG A 354 -14.69 -15.14 -16.45
N ASN A 355 -14.84 -14.05 -15.69
CA ASN A 355 -13.94 -13.68 -14.60
C ASN A 355 -14.63 -13.68 -13.23
N TRP A 356 -13.86 -14.08 -12.21
CA TRP A 356 -14.21 -14.04 -10.79
C TRP A 356 -13.07 -13.43 -9.98
N ASP A 357 -13.29 -12.21 -9.50
CA ASP A 357 -12.38 -11.44 -8.68
C ASP A 357 -12.79 -11.55 -7.20
N LEU A 358 -11.84 -11.89 -6.34
CA LEU A 358 -12.02 -12.03 -4.91
C LEU A 358 -11.45 -10.81 -4.19
N SER A 359 -12.05 -10.41 -3.06
CA SER A 359 -11.56 -9.32 -2.20
C SER A 359 -10.13 -9.52 -1.71
N SER A 360 -9.66 -10.78 -1.63
CA SER A 360 -8.26 -11.14 -1.34
C SER A 360 -7.26 -10.74 -2.43
N GLY A 361 -7.73 -10.25 -3.58
CA GLY A 361 -6.94 -9.86 -4.76
C GLY A 361 -6.69 -11.00 -5.76
N TRP A 362 -7.27 -12.18 -5.55
CA TRP A 362 -7.19 -13.28 -6.50
C TRP A 362 -8.22 -13.10 -7.61
N GLN A 363 -7.81 -13.27 -8.85
CA GLN A 363 -8.65 -13.20 -10.05
C GLN A 363 -8.57 -14.54 -10.76
N ARG A 364 -9.71 -15.13 -11.08
CA ARG A 364 -9.83 -16.40 -11.78
C ARG A 364 -10.58 -16.17 -13.07
N ALA A 365 -10.10 -16.73 -14.18
CA ALA A 365 -10.72 -16.58 -15.48
C ALA A 365 -10.77 -17.92 -16.23
N ILE A 366 -11.90 -18.16 -16.89
CA ILE A 366 -12.02 -19.17 -17.95
C ILE A 366 -12.10 -18.41 -19.26
N ASN A 367 -11.24 -18.77 -20.21
CA ASN A 367 -11.07 -18.12 -21.49
C ASN A 367 -11.43 -19.07 -22.62
N LEU A 368 -12.04 -18.54 -23.67
CA LEU A 368 -12.12 -19.18 -24.98
C LEU A 368 -11.45 -18.22 -25.96
N SER A 369 -10.34 -18.66 -26.55
CA SER A 369 -9.54 -17.86 -27.46
C SER A 369 -9.68 -18.37 -28.88
N TRP A 370 -9.99 -17.48 -29.81
CA TRP A 370 -9.83 -17.69 -31.23
C TRP A 370 -8.69 -16.83 -31.75
N ARG A 371 -7.87 -17.36 -32.65
CA ARG A 371 -6.72 -16.68 -33.20
C ARG A 371 -6.48 -17.07 -34.65
N LEU A 372 -6.04 -16.12 -35.46
CA LEU A 372 -5.55 -16.35 -36.81
C LEU A 372 -4.20 -15.66 -36.95
N ASP A 373 -3.16 -16.44 -37.26
CA ASP A 373 -1.81 -15.96 -37.41
C ASP A 373 -1.28 -16.32 -38.80
N HIS A 374 -0.87 -15.32 -39.57
CA HIS A 374 -0.04 -15.51 -40.74
C HIS A 374 1.39 -15.12 -40.36
N PHE A 375 2.33 -16.06 -40.44
CA PHE A 375 3.69 -15.81 -39.98
C PHE A 375 4.73 -16.50 -40.84
N THR A 376 5.91 -15.90 -40.86
CA THR A 376 7.17 -16.48 -41.34
C THR A 376 8.16 -16.48 -40.20
N GLN A 377 8.58 -17.67 -39.77
CA GLN A 377 9.63 -17.87 -38.77
C GLN A 377 10.85 -18.49 -39.43
N GLY A 378 11.92 -17.72 -39.57
CA GLY A 378 13.13 -18.15 -40.25
C GLY A 378 12.91 -18.34 -41.75
N THR A 379 12.65 -19.58 -42.17
CA THR A 379 12.35 -19.97 -43.56
C THR A 379 10.97 -20.64 -43.70
N VAL A 380 10.28 -20.87 -42.57
CA VAL A 380 9.00 -21.56 -42.50
C VAL A 380 7.87 -20.54 -42.49
N THR A 381 6.97 -20.61 -43.47
CA THR A 381 5.79 -19.74 -43.57
C THR A 381 4.51 -20.56 -43.39
N ASN A 382 3.68 -20.16 -42.44
CA ASN A 382 2.42 -20.83 -42.14
C ASN A 382 1.30 -19.82 -41.88
N THR A 383 0.08 -20.28 -42.14
CA THR A 383 -1.15 -19.61 -41.69
C THR A 383 -1.86 -20.58 -40.77
N THR A 384 -1.97 -20.23 -39.49
CA THR A 384 -2.56 -21.10 -38.47
C THR A 384 -3.76 -20.42 -37.84
N MET A 385 -4.91 -21.09 -37.90
CA MET A 385 -6.09 -20.73 -37.12
C MET A 385 -6.13 -21.61 -35.87
N LEU A 386 -6.34 -20.99 -34.70
CA LEU A 386 -6.42 -21.70 -33.43
C LEU A 386 -7.73 -21.35 -32.73
N LEU A 387 -8.38 -22.36 -32.16
CA LEU A 387 -9.49 -22.20 -31.22
C LEU A 387 -9.15 -23.03 -30.00
N TYR A 388 -9.09 -22.41 -28.82
CA TYR A 388 -8.65 -23.12 -27.61
C TYR A 388 -9.24 -22.52 -26.33
N PRO A 389 -9.77 -23.36 -25.42
CA PRO A 389 -10.06 -22.92 -24.07
C PRO A 389 -8.78 -22.76 -23.23
N GLY A 390 -8.90 -21.97 -22.17
CA GLY A 390 -7.85 -21.83 -21.18
C GLY A 390 -8.37 -21.38 -19.83
N VAL A 391 -7.58 -21.61 -18.78
CA VAL A 391 -7.85 -21.15 -17.42
C VAL A 391 -6.69 -20.30 -16.95
N ALA A 392 -6.99 -19.18 -16.29
CA ALA A 392 -5.98 -18.30 -15.72
C ALA A 392 -6.30 -17.97 -14.26
N ILE A 393 -5.27 -17.95 -13.42
CA ILE A 393 -5.35 -17.55 -12.02
C ILE A 393 -4.26 -16.51 -11.76
N ASN A 394 -4.67 -15.33 -11.32
CA ASN A 394 -3.79 -14.20 -11.11
C ASN A 394 -4.00 -13.60 -9.71
N ARG A 395 -2.97 -13.00 -9.14
CA ARG A 395 -3.09 -12.15 -7.95
C ARG A 395 -2.06 -11.04 -8.01
N THR A 396 -2.48 -9.82 -7.70
CA THR A 396 -1.57 -8.69 -7.53
C THR A 396 -1.87 -7.98 -6.21
N ARG A 397 -0.84 -7.83 -5.38
CA ARG A 397 -0.89 -7.11 -4.10
C ARG A 397 0.20 -6.05 -4.10
N SER A 398 -0.12 -4.85 -3.62
CA SER A 398 0.80 -3.72 -3.64
C SER A 398 0.55 -2.80 -2.44
N ARG A 399 1.62 -2.34 -1.79
CA ARG A 399 1.61 -1.34 -0.71
C ARG A 399 2.76 -0.35 -0.94
N GLY A 400 2.52 0.93 -0.66
CA GLY A 400 3.51 2.01 -0.80
C GLY A 400 3.44 2.82 -2.10
N GLY A 401 2.31 2.78 -2.82
CA GLY A 401 2.06 3.62 -3.99
C GLY A 401 2.67 3.10 -5.29
N LEU A 402 3.05 4.02 -6.20
CA LEU A 402 3.54 3.69 -7.56
C LEU A 402 4.87 2.94 -7.55
N MET A 403 5.73 3.21 -6.57
CA MET A 403 6.95 2.43 -6.29
C MET A 403 6.72 1.60 -5.02
N PRO A 404 6.10 0.41 -5.13
CA PRO A 404 5.71 -0.34 -3.95
C PRO A 404 6.91 -0.78 -3.14
N VAL A 405 6.81 -0.62 -1.82
CA VAL A 405 7.77 -1.12 -0.81
C VAL A 405 7.53 -2.59 -0.51
N TRP A 406 6.29 -3.05 -0.70
CA TRP A 406 5.91 -4.43 -0.54
C TRP A 406 4.87 -4.77 -1.61
N GLY A 407 5.01 -5.94 -2.22
CA GLY A 407 4.00 -6.42 -3.14
C GLY A 407 4.40 -7.71 -3.82
N ASP A 408 3.44 -8.37 -4.42
CA ASP A 408 3.69 -9.50 -5.29
C ASP A 408 2.66 -9.58 -6.40
N SER A 409 3.09 -10.10 -7.53
CA SER A 409 2.24 -10.39 -8.68
C SER A 409 2.50 -11.82 -9.11
N GLN A 410 1.44 -12.61 -9.18
CA GLN A 410 1.47 -14.03 -9.53
C GLN A 410 0.47 -14.24 -10.67
N ARG A 411 0.87 -14.95 -11.71
CA ARG A 411 0.03 -15.26 -12.87
C ARG A 411 0.32 -16.67 -13.34
N TYR A 412 -0.71 -17.47 -13.44
CA TYR A 412 -0.65 -18.86 -13.88
C TYR A 412 -1.72 -19.06 -14.95
N SER A 413 -1.39 -19.72 -16.06
CA SER A 413 -2.37 -20.09 -17.08
C SER A 413 -2.06 -21.44 -17.70
N ILE A 414 -3.15 -22.08 -18.12
CA ILE A 414 -3.17 -23.34 -18.85
C ILE A 414 -4.10 -23.15 -20.04
N ASP A 415 -3.59 -23.34 -21.25
CA ASP A 415 -4.34 -23.26 -22.49
C ASP A 415 -4.22 -24.60 -23.24
N VAL A 416 -5.31 -25.14 -23.76
CA VAL A 416 -5.34 -26.45 -24.44
C VAL A 416 -6.02 -26.30 -25.78
N SER A 417 -5.35 -26.70 -26.85
CA SER A 417 -5.83 -26.69 -28.22
C SER A 417 -5.92 -28.11 -28.75
N ASP A 418 -7.00 -28.40 -29.47
CA ASP A 418 -7.26 -29.72 -30.05
C ASP A 418 -7.91 -29.55 -31.44
N THR A 419 -7.46 -30.34 -32.39
CA THR A 419 -7.91 -30.34 -33.78
C THR A 419 -9.35 -30.85 -33.91
N THR A 420 -9.85 -31.64 -32.96
CA THR A 420 -11.24 -32.17 -32.95
C THR A 420 -12.31 -31.09 -32.90
N TRP A 421 -12.03 -29.91 -32.33
CA TRP A 421 -12.95 -28.76 -32.32
C TRP A 421 -12.59 -27.68 -33.35
N GLY A 422 -11.81 -28.02 -34.38
CA GLY A 422 -11.50 -27.15 -35.51
C GLY A 422 -10.28 -26.23 -35.32
N SER A 423 -9.44 -26.50 -34.33
CA SER A 423 -8.13 -25.84 -34.19
C SER A 423 -7.12 -26.40 -35.19
N GLY A 424 -6.13 -25.61 -35.61
CA GLY A 424 -5.12 -26.02 -36.60
C GLY A 424 -3.95 -26.85 -36.05
N VAL A 425 -3.77 -26.89 -34.72
CA VAL A 425 -2.65 -27.58 -34.04
C VAL A 425 -3.10 -28.09 -32.66
N ASP A 426 -2.63 -29.27 -32.27
CA ASP A 426 -2.84 -29.81 -30.92
C ASP A 426 -1.72 -29.31 -30.00
N PHE A 427 -2.06 -28.60 -28.92
CA PHE A 427 -1.06 -28.19 -27.95
C PHE A 427 -1.61 -28.04 -26.53
N ALA A 428 -0.72 -28.16 -25.56
CA ALA A 428 -0.94 -27.76 -24.17
C ALA A 428 0.12 -26.72 -23.78
N LEU A 429 -0.32 -25.51 -23.41
CA LEU A 429 0.52 -24.39 -23.03
C LEU A 429 0.34 -24.07 -21.55
N LEU A 430 1.44 -24.17 -20.79
CA LEU A 430 1.54 -23.82 -19.38
C LEU A 430 2.41 -22.58 -19.21
N GLN A 431 1.94 -21.61 -18.44
CA GLN A 431 2.69 -20.40 -18.12
C GLN A 431 2.59 -20.06 -16.64
N ALA A 432 3.72 -19.68 -16.04
CA ALA A 432 3.80 -19.18 -14.68
C ALA A 432 4.72 -17.96 -14.60
N GLN A 433 4.25 -16.87 -14.00
CA GLN A 433 4.98 -15.61 -13.86
C GLN A 433 4.85 -15.10 -12.42
N ASN A 434 5.97 -14.74 -11.83
CA ASN A 434 6.06 -14.29 -10.45
C ASN A 434 6.93 -13.06 -10.33
N VAL A 435 6.45 -12.06 -9.59
CA VAL A 435 7.21 -10.89 -9.18
C VAL A 435 7.01 -10.70 -7.69
N TRP A 436 8.10 -10.60 -6.94
CA TRP A 436 8.08 -10.39 -5.49
C TRP A 436 8.90 -9.16 -5.16
N ILE A 437 8.32 -8.26 -4.37
CA ILE A 437 8.93 -7.00 -3.96
C ILE A 437 8.91 -6.96 -2.44
N ARG A 438 10.07 -6.83 -1.82
CA ARG A 438 10.22 -6.72 -0.36
C ARG A 438 11.25 -5.66 -0.04
N THR A 439 10.95 -4.77 0.91
CA THR A 439 11.92 -3.84 1.48
C THR A 439 12.29 -4.32 2.88
N LEU A 440 13.59 -4.41 3.17
CA LEU A 440 14.16 -4.70 4.50
C LEU A 440 14.72 -3.39 5.10
N GLY A 441 14.20 -3.00 6.26
CA GLY A 441 14.41 -1.66 6.79
C GLY A 441 13.79 -0.59 5.87
N GLU A 442 14.35 0.61 5.85
CA GLU A 442 13.79 1.72 5.07
C GLU A 442 14.45 1.90 3.68
N LYS A 443 15.67 1.39 3.51
CA LYS A 443 16.51 1.70 2.34
C LYS A 443 16.78 0.53 1.41
N ASN A 444 16.57 -0.71 1.83
CA ASN A 444 17.02 -1.89 1.09
C ASN A 444 15.83 -2.59 0.44
N ARG A 445 15.68 -2.47 -0.87
CA ARG A 445 14.55 -3.03 -1.62
C ARG A 445 15.00 -4.13 -2.58
N PHE A 446 14.31 -5.25 -2.52
CA PHE A 446 14.59 -6.45 -3.31
C PHE A 446 13.43 -6.71 -4.27
N VAL A 447 13.75 -6.99 -5.54
CA VAL A 447 12.77 -7.41 -6.54
C VAL A 447 13.22 -8.73 -7.14
N VAL A 448 12.42 -9.76 -6.93
CA VAL A 448 12.65 -11.09 -7.51
C VAL A 448 11.63 -11.30 -8.62
N ARG A 449 12.08 -11.80 -9.77
CA ARG A 449 11.23 -12.15 -10.91
C ARG A 449 11.53 -13.58 -11.32
N GLY A 450 10.48 -14.31 -11.69
CA GLY A 450 10.59 -15.64 -12.26
C GLY A 450 9.52 -15.86 -13.32
N GLN A 451 9.89 -16.48 -14.43
CA GLN A 451 8.97 -16.85 -15.50
C GLN A 451 9.30 -18.26 -15.97
N VAL A 452 8.25 -19.07 -16.10
CA VAL A 452 8.29 -20.44 -16.61
C VAL A 452 7.24 -20.56 -17.71
N GLY A 453 7.62 -21.22 -18.80
CA GLY A 453 6.75 -21.50 -19.93
C GLY A 453 7.05 -22.88 -20.51
N TRP A 454 6.01 -23.63 -20.84
CA TRP A 454 6.10 -24.93 -21.50
C TRP A 454 4.92 -25.06 -22.47
N ILE A 455 5.21 -25.26 -23.75
CA ILE A 455 4.25 -25.71 -24.75
C ILE A 455 4.62 -27.12 -25.22
N GLU A 456 3.70 -28.05 -25.09
CA GLU A 456 3.79 -29.39 -25.67
C GLU A 456 2.86 -29.41 -26.88
N THR A 457 3.34 -29.87 -28.04
CA THR A 457 2.60 -29.80 -29.31
C THR A 457 2.98 -30.97 -30.20
N ASN A 458 2.06 -31.39 -31.08
CA ASN A 458 2.34 -32.38 -32.11
C ASN A 458 3.13 -31.81 -33.30
N ASP A 459 2.96 -30.51 -33.59
CA ASP A 459 3.58 -29.83 -34.73
C ASP A 459 4.04 -28.43 -34.28
N PHE A 460 5.32 -28.31 -33.94
CA PHE A 460 5.89 -27.05 -33.45
C PHE A 460 6.02 -25.98 -34.54
N ASP A 461 6.19 -26.40 -35.80
CA ASP A 461 6.38 -25.47 -36.92
C ASP A 461 5.09 -24.72 -37.26
N LYS A 462 3.92 -25.32 -37.01
CA LYS A 462 2.63 -24.64 -37.12
C LYS A 462 2.25 -23.77 -35.93
N VAL A 463 2.94 -23.88 -34.78
CA VAL A 463 2.67 -23.01 -33.63
C VAL A 463 3.07 -21.57 -33.96
N PRO A 464 2.19 -20.57 -33.84
CA PRO A 464 2.53 -19.18 -34.08
C PRO A 464 3.68 -18.68 -33.19
N PRO A 465 4.59 -17.80 -33.68
CA PRO A 465 5.72 -17.27 -32.92
C PRO A 465 5.34 -16.62 -31.58
N ASP A 466 4.17 -15.99 -31.51
CA ASP A 466 3.64 -15.38 -30.28
C ASP A 466 3.30 -16.39 -29.17
N LEU A 467 3.15 -17.67 -29.49
CA LEU A 467 2.97 -18.76 -28.53
C LEU A 467 4.28 -19.51 -28.23
N ARG A 468 5.33 -19.26 -29.02
CA ARG A 468 6.69 -19.78 -28.77
C ARG A 468 7.40 -18.91 -27.75
N PHE A 469 8.42 -19.46 -27.10
CA PHE A 469 9.18 -18.73 -26.09
C PHE A 469 10.49 -18.16 -26.65
N PHE A 470 10.68 -16.86 -26.44
CA PHE A 470 11.92 -16.13 -26.70
C PHE A 470 12.34 -15.37 -25.45
N ALA A 471 13.64 -15.28 -25.21
CA ALA A 471 14.20 -14.55 -24.07
C ALA A 471 15.18 -13.46 -24.51
N GLY A 472 15.41 -12.46 -23.67
CA GLY A 472 16.21 -11.27 -23.97
C GLY A 472 15.39 -9.98 -23.95
N GLY A 473 16.00 -8.85 -23.56
CA GLY A 473 15.37 -7.54 -23.38
C GLY A 473 15.09 -7.16 -21.91
N ASP A 474 14.61 -5.93 -21.69
CA ASP A 474 14.58 -5.24 -20.38
C ASP A 474 13.81 -5.98 -19.26
N ARG A 475 12.77 -6.75 -19.62
CA ARG A 475 11.93 -7.52 -18.67
C ARG A 475 12.11 -9.04 -18.74
N SER A 476 13.03 -9.50 -19.58
CA SER A 476 13.42 -10.91 -19.69
C SER A 476 14.84 -11.04 -19.15
N ILE A 477 15.84 -10.78 -19.99
CA ILE A 477 17.25 -10.80 -19.61
C ILE A 477 17.90 -9.53 -20.15
N ARG A 478 18.18 -8.59 -19.24
CA ARG A 478 18.88 -7.35 -19.57
C ARG A 478 20.27 -7.64 -20.15
N GLY A 479 20.73 -6.75 -21.04
CA GLY A 479 22.01 -6.87 -21.76
C GLY A 479 21.99 -7.77 -22.98
N TYR A 480 20.90 -8.49 -23.23
CA TYR A 480 20.65 -9.18 -24.50
C TYR A 480 19.58 -8.43 -25.31
N LYS A 481 19.70 -8.48 -26.63
CA LYS A 481 18.69 -7.94 -27.55
C LYS A 481 17.31 -8.53 -27.25
N PHE A 482 16.27 -7.72 -27.41
CA PHE A 482 14.88 -8.13 -27.26
C PHE A 482 14.57 -9.39 -28.08
N GLN A 483 14.04 -10.42 -27.40
CA GLN A 483 13.73 -11.75 -27.97
C GLN A 483 14.87 -12.40 -28.78
N GLY A 484 16.12 -12.01 -28.56
CA GLY A 484 17.27 -12.47 -29.35
C GLY A 484 17.81 -13.85 -28.99
N ILE A 485 17.18 -14.57 -28.04
CA ILE A 485 17.58 -15.92 -27.67
C ILE A 485 16.41 -16.90 -27.73
N SER A 486 16.63 -17.92 -28.55
CA SER A 486 15.90 -19.17 -28.64
C SER A 486 16.81 -20.21 -29.32
N PRO A 487 16.38 -21.48 -29.42
CA PRO A 487 16.97 -22.44 -30.35
C PRO A 487 17.06 -21.87 -31.76
N ARG A 488 18.03 -22.39 -32.52
CA ARG A 488 18.24 -22.02 -33.92
C ARG A 488 18.09 -23.26 -34.79
N GLY A 489 17.56 -23.06 -35.99
CA GLY A 489 17.54 -24.10 -37.02
C GLY A 489 18.93 -24.31 -37.62
N ASP A 490 19.02 -25.27 -38.55
CA ASP A 490 20.26 -25.55 -39.29
C ASP A 490 20.71 -24.35 -40.15
N ASP A 491 19.77 -23.46 -40.51
CA ASP A 491 19.99 -22.20 -41.20
C ASP A 491 20.54 -21.07 -40.29
N GLY A 492 20.72 -21.35 -39.00
CA GLY A 492 21.21 -20.39 -38.02
C GLY A 492 20.19 -19.34 -37.56
N LYS A 493 18.95 -19.39 -38.07
CA LYS A 493 17.85 -18.48 -37.71
C LYS A 493 17.12 -18.94 -36.45
N LEU A 494 16.50 -18.01 -35.75
CA LEU A 494 15.74 -18.28 -34.53
C LEU A 494 14.46 -19.07 -34.84
N THR A 495 14.22 -20.19 -34.15
CA THR A 495 12.99 -21.00 -34.31
C THR A 495 11.98 -20.79 -33.19
N GLY A 496 12.42 -20.25 -32.05
CA GLY A 496 11.62 -20.19 -30.83
C GLY A 496 11.76 -21.48 -30.00
N ALA A 497 11.42 -21.42 -28.72
CA ALA A 497 11.52 -22.56 -27.82
C ALA A 497 10.15 -23.09 -27.39
N SER A 498 10.04 -24.40 -27.21
CA SER A 498 8.91 -25.04 -26.53
C SER A 498 8.94 -24.84 -25.01
N LYS A 499 10.13 -24.69 -24.41
CA LYS A 499 10.30 -24.53 -22.96
C LYS A 499 11.19 -23.34 -22.63
N MET A 500 10.82 -22.59 -21.59
CA MET A 500 11.58 -21.45 -21.12
C MET A 500 11.52 -21.32 -19.60
N VAL A 501 12.67 -21.07 -18.98
CA VAL A 501 12.79 -20.65 -17.59
C VAL A 501 13.72 -19.43 -17.52
N THR A 502 13.24 -18.34 -16.93
CA THR A 502 14.02 -17.13 -16.64
C THR A 502 13.81 -16.69 -15.19
N GLY A 503 14.87 -16.14 -14.59
CA GLY A 503 14.86 -15.62 -13.23
C GLY A 503 15.71 -14.36 -13.11
N SER A 504 15.34 -13.45 -12.21
CA SER A 504 16.09 -12.23 -11.95
C SER A 504 15.97 -11.80 -10.49
N LEU A 505 17.08 -11.38 -9.91
CA LEU A 505 17.19 -10.84 -8.57
C LEU A 505 17.72 -9.39 -8.69
N GLU A 506 16.95 -8.41 -8.26
CA GLU A 506 17.35 -7.01 -8.29
C GLU A 506 17.42 -6.46 -6.88
N TYR A 507 18.56 -5.90 -6.51
CA TYR A 507 18.77 -5.17 -5.28
C TYR A 507 18.73 -3.67 -5.57
N GLN A 508 18.04 -2.91 -4.73
CA GLN A 508 17.93 -1.46 -4.83
C GLN A 508 18.20 -0.85 -3.46
N TYR A 509 19.07 0.16 -3.43
CA TYR A 509 19.41 0.90 -2.22
C TYR A 509 18.95 2.35 -2.36
N ASN A 510 18.19 2.84 -1.39
CA ASN A 510 17.79 4.24 -1.34
C ASN A 510 18.99 5.10 -0.91
N VAL A 511 19.57 5.82 -1.87
CA VAL A 511 20.73 6.68 -1.63
C VAL A 511 20.28 7.93 -0.88
N THR A 512 19.28 8.63 -1.40
CA THR A 512 18.72 9.83 -0.77
C THR A 512 17.34 10.17 -1.35
N GLY A 513 16.39 10.51 -0.48
CA GLY A 513 15.05 10.93 -0.88
C GLY A 513 14.35 9.93 -1.83
N ARG A 514 14.19 10.35 -3.09
CA ARG A 514 13.57 9.54 -4.17
C ARG A 514 14.58 8.84 -5.08
N TRP A 515 15.88 8.95 -4.82
CA TRP A 515 16.94 8.39 -5.65
C TRP A 515 17.39 7.01 -5.16
N TRP A 516 17.17 6.00 -5.98
CA TRP A 516 17.56 4.63 -5.69
C TRP A 516 18.67 4.17 -6.63
N GLY A 517 19.77 3.67 -6.06
CA GLY A 517 20.78 2.90 -6.78
C GLY A 517 20.27 1.47 -6.97
N ARG A 518 20.57 0.85 -8.13
CA ARG A 518 20.12 -0.50 -8.47
C ARG A 518 21.30 -1.37 -8.89
N CYS A 519 21.35 -2.59 -8.38
CA CYS A 519 22.20 -3.67 -8.85
C CYS A 519 21.32 -4.86 -9.27
N LEU A 520 21.54 -5.39 -10.47
CA LEU A 520 20.82 -6.55 -10.99
C LEU A 520 21.72 -7.78 -11.01
N TRP A 521 21.17 -8.91 -10.58
CA TRP A 521 21.72 -10.23 -10.76
C TRP A 521 20.72 -11.14 -11.49
N ILE A 522 21.21 -12.01 -12.37
CA ILE A 522 20.39 -12.93 -13.17
C ILE A 522 20.95 -14.35 -12.98
N PRO A 523 20.34 -15.17 -12.11
CA PRO A 523 20.71 -16.59 -11.99
C PRO A 523 20.16 -17.40 -13.15
N GLY A 524 21.02 -18.17 -13.84
CA GLY A 524 20.67 -19.44 -14.50
C GLY A 524 19.68 -19.42 -15.68
N ARG A 525 19.98 -20.13 -16.76
CA ARG A 525 19.12 -20.17 -17.96
C ARG A 525 18.88 -21.59 -18.44
N ARG A 526 17.65 -21.91 -18.88
CA ARG A 526 17.38 -23.12 -19.67
C ARG A 526 16.24 -22.83 -20.67
N SER A 527 16.55 -22.97 -21.96
CA SER A 527 15.58 -22.94 -23.06
C SER A 527 15.97 -24.07 -24.01
N ILE A 528 15.07 -25.04 -24.20
CA ILE A 528 15.36 -26.33 -24.83
C ILE A 528 14.17 -26.70 -25.73
N ASN A 529 14.45 -27.22 -26.92
CA ASN A 529 13.54 -28.12 -27.63
C ASN A 529 14.03 -29.55 -27.39
N SER A 530 13.16 -30.44 -26.90
CA SER A 530 13.53 -31.84 -26.75
C SER A 530 13.37 -32.55 -28.09
N GLN A 531 14.50 -32.85 -28.76
CA GLN A 531 14.83 -34.21 -29.22
C GLN A 531 16.27 -34.33 -29.76
N THR A 532 16.99 -33.24 -30.05
CA THR A 532 18.43 -33.34 -30.43
C THR A 532 19.21 -32.06 -30.08
N ALA A 533 20.24 -32.25 -29.26
CA ALA A 533 21.47 -31.46 -29.04
C ALA A 533 21.45 -29.90 -29.01
N ILE A 534 21.86 -29.33 -27.86
CA ILE A 534 23.14 -28.58 -27.60
C ILE A 534 22.93 -27.73 -26.34
N SER A 535 23.50 -28.20 -25.23
CA SER A 535 23.59 -27.46 -23.97
C SER A 535 24.61 -26.32 -24.09
N ARG A 536 24.17 -25.07 -23.95
CA ARG A 536 25.07 -23.92 -23.70
C ARG A 536 25.14 -23.58 -22.20
N PRO A 537 26.31 -23.14 -21.70
CA PRO A 537 26.55 -22.90 -20.27
C PRO A 537 25.74 -21.71 -19.73
N VAL A 538 25.52 -21.72 -18.41
CA VAL A 538 24.94 -20.62 -17.64
C VAL A 538 25.77 -19.35 -17.84
N ARG A 539 25.14 -18.26 -18.29
CA ARG A 539 25.77 -16.93 -18.38
C ARG A 539 25.06 -15.97 -17.42
N ALA A 540 25.83 -15.40 -16.49
CA ALA A 540 25.36 -14.36 -15.57
C ALA A 540 25.72 -12.96 -16.13
N LEU A 541 24.87 -11.96 -15.85
CA LEU A 541 25.14 -10.55 -16.17
C LEU A 541 24.82 -9.70 -14.95
N ALA A 542 25.72 -8.77 -14.60
CA ALA A 542 25.52 -7.74 -13.60
C ALA A 542 25.39 -6.37 -14.28
N CYS A 543 24.43 -5.55 -13.85
CA CYS A 543 24.23 -4.19 -14.37
C CYS A 543 23.83 -3.22 -13.24
N ALA A 544 24.30 -1.97 -13.34
CA ALA A 544 23.92 -0.87 -12.46
C ALA A 544 22.91 0.09 -13.11
N GLY A 545 22.09 0.79 -12.32
CA GLY A 545 21.24 1.88 -12.81
C GLY A 545 20.61 2.71 -11.69
N SER A 546 19.92 3.80 -12.04
CA SER A 546 19.21 4.66 -11.08
C SER A 546 17.69 4.62 -11.31
N ARG A 547 16.91 4.91 -10.26
CA ARG A 547 15.47 5.19 -10.34
C ARG A 547 15.15 6.46 -9.54
N ARG A 548 14.21 7.25 -10.07
CA ARG A 548 13.65 8.45 -9.44
C ARG A 548 12.20 8.21 -9.04
#